data_AF-A0A5J4NBR9-F1
#
_entry.id   AF-A0A5J4NBR9-F1
#
_cell.length_a   1.000
_cell.length_b   1.000
_cell.length_c   1.000
_cell.angle_alpha   90.00
_cell.angle_beta   90.00
_cell.angle_gamma   90.00
#
_symmetry.space_group_name_H-M   'P 1'
#
loop_
_entity.id
_entity.type
_entity.pdbx_description
1 polymer ?
#
loop_
_entity_poly.entity_id
_entity_poly.type
_entity_poly.pdbx_seq_one_letter_code
_entity_poly.pdbx_strand_id
1 'polypeptide(L)' 'MYAFDIKKQKCVDFVYTGCGGNGNRFRNKVECKRFCKRQ' A
#
# COMPACT_ATOMS: atom_id res chain seq x y z
N MET A 1 -2.20 -4.71 -6.78
CA MET A 1 -2.13 -4.64 -5.31
C MET A 1 -1.67 -3.25 -4.93
N TYR A 2 -2.02 -2.69 -3.77
CA TYR A 2 -1.63 -1.32 -3.42
C TYR A 2 -0.51 -1.31 -2.40
N ALA A 3 0.50 -0.50 -2.62
CA ALA A 3 1.52 -0.17 -1.63
C ALA A 3 1.45 1.32 -1.29
N PHE A 4 1.71 1.67 -0.04
CA PHE A 4 1.83 3.08 0.35
C PHE A 4 3.24 3.57 0.04
N ASP A 5 3.33 4.54 -0.87
CA ASP A 5 4.58 5.22 -1.18
C ASP A 5 4.70 6.45 -0.27
N ILE A 6 5.60 6.38 0.71
CA ILE A 6 5.85 7.46 1.68
C ILE A 6 6.43 8.69 0.97
N LYS A 7 7.22 8.51 -0.10
CA LYS A 7 7.80 9.63 -0.86
C LYS A 7 6.73 10.42 -1.60
N LYS A 8 5.69 9.73 -2.09
CA LYS A 8 4.56 10.35 -2.78
C LYS A 8 3.36 10.63 -1.86
N GLN A 9 3.44 10.20 -0.59
CA GLN A 9 2.33 10.10 0.37
C GLN A 9 1.05 9.54 -0.25
N LYS A 10 1.18 8.55 -1.13
CA LYS A 10 0.07 8.04 -1.95
C LYS A 10 0.12 6.53 -2.07
N CYS A 11 -1.07 5.95 -2.17
CA CYS A 11 -1.25 4.55 -2.50
C CYS A 11 -1.02 4.34 -3.99
N VAL A 12 0.04 3.61 -4.33
CA VAL A 12 0.42 3.27 -5.69
C VAL A 12 0.08 1.81 -5.99
N ASP A 13 -0.35 1.55 -7.22
CA ASP A 13 -0.56 0.21 -7.74
C ASP A 13 0.81 -0.48 -7.94
N PHE A 14 0.94 -1.69 -7.41
CA PHE A 14 2.12 -2.54 -7.56
C PHE A 14 1.72 -4.01 -7.76
N VAL A 15 2.55 -4.71 -8.53
CA VAL A 15 2.44 -6.14 -8.79
C VAL A 15 3.34 -6.87 -7.80
N TYR A 16 2.74 -7.58 -6.85
CA TYR A 16 3.48 -8.45 -5.93
C TYR A 16 3.62 -9.83 -6.55
N THR A 17 4.86 -10.25 -6.78
CA THR A 17 5.22 -11.51 -7.47
C THR A 17 5.27 -12.73 -6.56
N GLY A 18 4.99 -12.60 -5.25
CA GLY A 18 4.70 -13.75 -4.39
C GLY A 18 5.69 -14.05 -3.27
N CYS A 19 6.87 -13.44 -3.23
CA CYS A 19 7.88 -13.73 -2.19
C CYS A 19 8.50 -12.44 -1.62
N GLY A 20 8.69 -12.38 -0.29
CA GLY A 20 9.40 -11.28 0.40
C GLY A 20 8.59 -10.00 0.68
N GLY A 21 7.27 -10.08 0.87
CA GLY A 21 6.42 -8.91 1.07
C GLY A 21 6.54 -8.28 2.46
N ASN A 22 6.66 -6.96 2.51
CA ASN A 22 6.56 -6.17 3.75
C ASN A 22 5.08 -5.82 4.03
N GLY A 23 4.73 -5.46 5.27
CA GLY A 23 3.33 -5.20 5.71
C GLY A 23 2.58 -4.07 4.96
N ASN A 24 3.27 -3.33 4.08
CA ASN A 24 2.72 -2.28 3.22
C ASN A 24 2.04 -2.82 1.95
N ARG A 25 1.22 -3.87 2.07
CA ARG A 25 0.51 -4.48 0.95
C ARG A 25 -0.98 -4.52 1.24
N PHE A 26 -1.73 -3.72 0.51
CA PHE A 26 -3.17 -3.59 0.65
C PHE A 26 -3.86 -4.18 -0.58
N ARG A 27 -4.98 -4.89 -0.38
CA ARG A 27 -5.77 -5.40 -1.50
C ARG A 27 -6.48 -4.27 -2.23
N ASN A 28 -6.94 -3.26 -1.48
CA ASN A 28 -7.75 -2.18 -2.00
C ASN A 28 -7.11 -0.80 -1.74
N LYS A 29 -7.29 0.15 -2.66
CA LYS A 29 -6.84 1.55 -2.49
C LYS A 29 -7.46 2.21 -1.26
N VAL A 30 -8.68 1.82 -0.90
CA VAL A 30 -9.40 2.31 0.29
C VAL A 30 -8.71 1.87 1.58
N GLU A 31 -8.26 0.62 1.67
CA GLU A 31 -7.51 0.11 2.83
C GLU A 31 -6.17 0.82 2.97
N CYS A 32 -5.44 0.99 1.86
CA CYS A 32 -4.19 1.73 1.86
C CYS A 32 -4.39 3.20 2.31
N LYS A 33 -5.45 3.87 1.83
CA LYS A 33 -5.77 5.24 2.27
C LYS A 33 -6.21 5.30 3.73
N ARG A 34 -6.94 4.28 4.22
CA ARG A 34 -7.36 4.18 5.62
C ARG A 34 -6.19 3.96 6.56
N PHE A 35 -5.18 3.19 6.15
CA PHE A 35 -3.95 3.02 6.92
C PHE A 35 -3.25 4.37 7.18
N CYS A 36 -3.21 5.26 6.18
CA CYS A 36 -2.63 6.59 6.32
C CYS A 36 -3.56 7.62 7.01
N LYS A 37 -4.88 7.41 6.99
CA LYS A 37 -5.86 8.30 7.67
C LYS A 37 -5.97 8.08 9.19
N ARG A 38 -5.30 7.07 9.74
CA ARG A 38 -5.09 6.96 11.20
C ARG A 38 -3.79 7.67 11.57
N GLN A 39 -3.81 8.99 11.57
CA GLN A 39 -2.85 9.82 12.29
C GLN A 39 -3.58 11.04 12.83
#